data_AF-A0AAN0J8F2-F1
#
_entry.id   AF-A0AAN0J8F2-F1
#
_cell.length_a   1.000
_cell.length_b   1.000
_cell.length_c   1.000
_cell.angle_alpha   90.00
_cell.angle_beta   90.00
_cell.angle_gamma   90.00
#
_symmetry.space_group_name_H-M   'P 1'
#
loop_
_entity.id
_entity.type
_entity.pdbx_description
1 polymer ?
#
loop_
_entity_poly.entity_id
_entity_poly.type
_entity_poly.pdbx_seq_one_letter_code
_entity_poly.pdbx_strand_id
1 'polypeptide(L)'
;MGPYSRRMIQEYKLYFRDQSGKIIIDAYKFNVIVTTYEVLLSDNSELKNILWRAVIIDEAHRLKNKNCKMLEGLRELHMEHRVLLTGTPLQNSVDELFRLLNFLEPSQFPSLQLFLQQFGDLKTEEQVEELQTVLRKPKEDVEKSLAPKKETIIEVNTYLL
;
A
#
# COMPACT_ATOMS: atom_id res chain seq x y z
N MET A 1 14.12 -14.81 6.23
CA MET A 1 13.60 -15.88 7.10
C MET A 1 13.74 -17.21 6.39
N GLY A 2 14.35 -18.21 7.02
CA GLY A 2 14.46 -19.55 6.43
C GLY A 2 13.09 -20.27 6.40
N PRO A 3 12.91 -21.27 5.53
CA PRO A 3 11.65 -22.01 5.38
C PRO A 3 11.19 -22.71 6.68
N TYR A 4 12.13 -23.09 7.56
CA TYR A 4 11.85 -23.71 8.85
C TYR A 4 11.15 -22.76 9.84
N SER A 5 11.58 -21.49 9.88
CA SER A 5 10.99 -20.48 10.75
C SER A 5 9.55 -20.14 10.33
N ARG A 6 9.26 -20.21 9.02
CA ARG A 6 7.92 -19.96 8.47
C ARG A 6 6.92 -21.05 8.88
N ARG A 7 7.29 -22.32 8.72
CA ARG A 7 6.45 -23.45 9.19
C ARG A 7 6.14 -23.38 10.67
N MET A 8 7.12 -23.03 11.52
CA MET A 8 6.86 -22.88 12.96
C MET A 8 5.87 -21.75 13.29
N ILE A 9 5.89 -20.65 12.54
CA ILE A 9 4.93 -19.55 12.73
C ILE A 9 3.53 -19.98 12.28
N GLN A 10 3.42 -20.64 11.14
CA GLN A 10 2.15 -21.18 10.62
C GLN A 10 1.55 -22.25 11.54
N GLU A 11 2.36 -23.24 11.95
CA GLU A 11 1.87 -24.36 12.74
C GLU A 11 1.52 -23.98 14.19
N TYR A 12 2.25 -23.04 14.82
CA TYR A 12 2.13 -22.83 16.27
C TYR A 12 1.65 -21.44 16.70
N LYS A 13 1.64 -20.43 15.82
CA LYS A 13 1.45 -19.02 16.22
C LYS A 13 0.27 -18.27 15.61
N LEU A 14 -0.47 -18.86 14.66
CA LEU A 14 -1.59 -18.13 14.04
C LEU A 14 -2.90 -18.34 14.77
N TYR A 15 -3.30 -19.60 15.04
CA TYR A 15 -4.61 -19.91 15.58
C TYR A 15 -4.57 -20.46 17.01
N PHE A 16 -5.63 -20.18 17.77
CA PHE A 16 -5.92 -20.94 18.98
C PHE A 16 -6.34 -22.36 18.63
N ARG A 17 -6.01 -23.30 19.52
CA ARG A 17 -6.42 -24.69 19.41
C ARG A 17 -7.27 -25.06 20.62
N ASP A 18 -8.31 -25.85 20.40
CA ASP A 18 -9.14 -26.38 21.47
C ASP A 18 -8.42 -27.51 22.25
N GLN A 19 -9.08 -28.04 23.29
CA GLN A 19 -8.55 -29.15 24.11
C GLN A 19 -8.32 -30.43 23.30
N SER A 20 -8.92 -30.55 22.11
CA SER A 20 -8.77 -31.67 21.17
C SER A 20 -7.69 -31.41 20.11
N GLY A 21 -7.01 -30.25 20.15
CA GLY A 21 -5.96 -29.86 19.22
C GLY A 21 -6.46 -29.30 17.89
N LYS A 22 -7.76 -29.09 17.71
CA LYS A 22 -8.37 -28.52 16.50
C LYS A 22 -8.27 -27.00 16.50
N ILE A 23 -8.04 -26.41 15.33
CA ILE A 23 -7.99 -24.97 15.14
C ILE A 23 -9.36 -24.35 15.41
N ILE A 24 -9.38 -23.32 16.26
CA ILE A 24 -10.55 -22.47 16.51
C ILE A 24 -10.57 -21.41 15.40
N ILE A 25 -11.64 -21.41 14.61
CA ILE A 25 -11.85 -20.47 13.51
C ILE A 25 -12.04 -19.05 14.10
N ASP A 26 -11.51 -18.03 13.42
CA ASP A 26 -11.55 -16.61 13.81
C ASP A 26 -10.88 -16.25 15.15
N ALA A 27 -10.20 -17.20 15.79
CA ALA A 27 -9.46 -16.98 17.02
C ALA A 27 -7.95 -16.97 16.74
N TYR A 28 -7.39 -15.77 16.57
CA TYR A 28 -5.98 -15.56 16.25
C TYR A 28 -5.15 -15.26 17.50
N LYS A 29 -3.94 -15.83 17.58
CA LYS A 29 -2.97 -15.59 18.68
C LYS A 29 -2.17 -14.30 18.53
N PHE A 30 -2.49 -13.47 17.53
CA PHE A 30 -1.78 -12.24 17.21
C PHE A 30 -2.79 -11.11 16.95
N ASN A 31 -2.33 -9.87 17.12
CA ASN A 31 -3.09 -8.68 16.72
C ASN A 31 -2.51 -8.00 15.47
N VAL A 32 -1.21 -8.15 15.22
CA VAL A 32 -0.50 -7.52 14.11
C VAL A 32 0.45 -8.54 13.48
N ILE A 33 0.47 -8.59 12.14
CA ILE A 33 1.47 -9.33 11.37
C ILE A 33 2.26 -8.34 10.53
N VAL A 34 3.59 -8.42 10.65
CA VAL A 34 4.52 -7.74 9.75
C VAL A 34 5.06 -8.79 8.78
N THR A 35 4.87 -8.54 7.49
CA THR A 35 5.27 -9.45 6.42
C THR A 35 5.91 -8.68 5.27
N THR A 36 6.61 -9.39 4.38
CA THR A 36 7.18 -8.81 3.17
C THR A 36 6.33 -9.17 1.96
N TYR A 37 6.44 -8.39 0.89
CA TYR A 37 5.73 -8.66 -0.36
C TYR A 37 6.01 -10.05 -0.92
N GLU A 38 7.24 -10.54 -0.80
CA GLU A 38 7.63 -11.86 -1.29
C GLU A 38 6.90 -12.98 -0.54
N VAL A 39 6.68 -12.81 0.77
CA VAL A 39 5.89 -13.76 1.58
C VAL A 39 4.43 -13.70 1.17
N LEU A 40 3.88 -12.51 0.97
CA LEU A 40 2.52 -12.35 0.48
C LEU A 40 2.29 -13.05 -0.87
N LEU A 41 3.25 -12.96 -1.79
CA LEU A 41 3.17 -13.55 -3.12
C LEU A 41 3.40 -15.06 -3.15
N SER A 42 4.20 -15.60 -2.21
CA SER A 42 4.55 -17.03 -2.18
C SER A 42 3.63 -17.86 -1.28
N ASP A 43 2.97 -17.25 -0.30
CA ASP A 43 2.32 -17.95 0.81
C ASP A 43 0.97 -17.31 1.18
N ASN A 44 0.13 -17.08 0.16
CA ASN A 44 -1.09 -16.29 0.32
C ASN A 44 -2.29 -17.10 0.87
N SER A 45 -2.24 -18.43 0.93
CA SER A 45 -3.42 -19.24 1.25
C SER A 45 -3.99 -19.01 2.65
N GLU A 46 -3.13 -18.90 3.67
CA GLU A 46 -3.61 -18.65 5.04
C GLU A 46 -3.94 -17.17 5.29
N LEU A 47 -3.16 -16.25 4.71
CA LEU A 47 -3.38 -14.81 4.90
C LEU A 47 -4.67 -14.32 4.24
N LYS A 48 -5.09 -14.95 3.12
CA LYS A 48 -6.38 -14.69 2.46
C LYS A 48 -7.59 -15.03 3.31
N ASN A 49 -7.49 -16.07 4.14
CA ASN A 49 -8.60 -16.55 4.96
C ASN A 49 -8.83 -15.68 6.20
N ILE A 50 -7.90 -14.77 6.51
CA ILE A 50 -8.02 -13.85 7.64
C ILE A 50 -8.83 -12.63 7.21
N LEU A 51 -9.82 -12.27 8.03
CA LEU A 51 -10.56 -11.00 7.90
C LEU A 51 -9.74 -9.86 8.50
N TRP A 52 -9.03 -9.13 7.66
CA TRP A 52 -8.19 -8.02 8.09
C TRP A 52 -9.00 -6.74 8.32
N ARG A 53 -8.96 -6.24 9.55
CA ARG A 53 -9.50 -4.92 9.90
C ARG A 53 -8.78 -3.81 9.13
N ALA A 54 -7.45 -3.91 9.01
CA ALA A 54 -6.65 -2.94 8.30
C ALA A 54 -5.41 -3.59 7.68
N VAL A 55 -5.05 -3.14 6.47
CA VAL A 55 -3.77 -3.48 5.82
C VAL A 55 -3.02 -2.19 5.51
N ILE A 56 -1.78 -2.12 6.01
CA ILE A 56 -0.87 -1.01 5.80
C ILE A 56 0.21 -1.48 4.84
N ILE A 57 0.35 -0.77 3.73
CA ILE A 57 1.32 -1.07 2.68
C ILE A 57 2.38 0.01 2.73
N ASP A 58 3.57 -0.39 3.17
CA ASP A 58 4.73 0.48 3.22
C ASP A 58 5.47 0.52 1.88
N GLU A 59 6.07 1.66 1.56
CA GLU A 59 6.65 1.95 0.26
C GLU A 59 5.70 1.63 -0.90
N ALA A 60 4.47 2.15 -0.83
CA ALA A 60 3.40 1.91 -1.80
C ALA A 60 3.80 2.29 -3.25
N HIS A 61 4.87 3.07 -3.43
CA HIS A 61 5.49 3.29 -4.73
C HIS A 61 5.92 1.99 -5.42
N ARG A 62 6.15 0.88 -4.70
CA ARG A 62 6.45 -0.43 -5.29
C ARG A 62 5.25 -1.02 -6.04
N LEU A 63 4.03 -0.59 -5.74
CA LEU A 63 2.79 -0.99 -6.45
C LEU A 63 2.64 -0.32 -7.83
N LYS A 64 3.49 0.66 -8.17
CA LYS A 64 3.46 1.42 -9.42
C LYS A 64 3.82 0.57 -10.65
N ASN A 65 4.73 -0.40 -10.47
CA ASN A 65 5.24 -1.19 -11.58
C ASN A 65 4.16 -2.11 -12.15
N LYS A 66 4.19 -2.32 -13.47
CA LYS A 66 3.26 -3.19 -14.24
C LYS A 66 3.19 -4.66 -13.80
N ASN A 67 3.85 -5.06 -12.72
CA ASN A 67 3.73 -6.37 -12.11
C ASN A 67 2.38 -6.49 -11.39
N CYS A 68 1.33 -6.83 -12.14
CA CYS A 68 -0.03 -7.05 -11.65
C CYS A 68 -0.10 -7.99 -10.44
N LYS A 69 0.86 -8.91 -10.28
CA LYS A 69 0.88 -9.93 -9.23
C LYS A 69 0.82 -9.38 -7.79
N MET A 70 1.49 -8.26 -7.49
CA MET A 70 1.45 -7.69 -6.12
C MET A 70 0.08 -7.11 -5.81
N LEU A 71 -0.47 -6.31 -6.72
CA LEU A 71 -1.80 -5.74 -6.60
C LEU A 71 -2.88 -6.83 -6.58
N GLU A 72 -2.75 -7.85 -7.42
CA GLU A 72 -3.63 -9.03 -7.43
C GLU A 72 -3.58 -9.78 -6.10
N GLY A 73 -2.38 -10.13 -5.61
CA GLY A 73 -2.23 -10.83 -4.35
C GLY A 73 -2.78 -10.06 -3.15
N LEU A 74 -2.64 -8.73 -3.15
CA LEU A 74 -3.24 -7.86 -2.14
C LEU A 74 -4.76 -7.80 -2.26
N ARG A 75 -5.31 -7.76 -3.48
CA ARG A 75 -6.77 -7.77 -3.71
C ARG A 75 -7.44 -9.06 -3.28
N GLU A 76 -6.70 -10.16 -3.21
CA GLU A 76 -7.22 -11.44 -2.70
C GLU A 76 -7.40 -11.45 -1.18
N LEU A 77 -6.83 -10.48 -0.45
CA LEU A 77 -7.03 -10.37 1.00
C LEU A 77 -8.39 -9.74 1.31
N HIS A 78 -9.08 -10.28 2.31
CA HIS A 78 -10.27 -9.65 2.87
C HIS A 78 -9.83 -8.49 3.78
N MET A 79 -9.99 -7.26 3.30
CA MET A 79 -9.52 -6.04 4.00
C MET A 79 -10.66 -5.02 4.13
N GLU A 80 -10.96 -4.60 5.36
CA GLU A 80 -11.94 -3.52 5.62
C GLU A 80 -11.35 -2.14 5.38
N HIS A 81 -10.12 -1.90 5.85
CA HIS A 81 -9.39 -0.65 5.65
C HIS A 81 -8.05 -0.88 4.95
N ARG A 82 -7.70 0.03 4.03
CA ARG A 82 -6.43 0.02 3.29
C ARG A 82 -5.70 1.34 3.52
N VAL A 83 -4.42 1.27 3.86
CA VAL A 83 -3.55 2.44 4.04
C VAL A 83 -2.30 2.25 3.20
N LEU A 84 -2.01 3.24 2.36
CA LEU A 84 -0.77 3.29 1.58
C LEU A 84 0.17 4.32 2.21
N LEU A 85 1.38 3.90 2.58
CA LEU A 85 2.44 4.77 3.05
C LEU A 85 3.50 4.87 1.94
N THR A 86 3.89 6.09 1.59
CA THR A 86 4.98 6.32 0.63
C THR A 86 5.76 7.57 1.02
N GLY A 87 7.08 7.44 1.11
CA GLY A 87 7.98 8.57 1.30
C GLY A 87 8.30 9.32 0.00
N THR A 88 8.01 8.70 -1.16
CA THR A 88 8.25 9.34 -2.47
C THR A 88 7.02 10.10 -2.93
N PRO A 89 7.19 11.33 -3.45
CA PRO A 89 6.08 12.05 -4.07
C PRO A 89 5.52 11.21 -5.22
N LEU A 90 4.19 11.18 -5.34
CA LEU A 90 3.46 10.54 -6.44
C LEU A 90 3.68 11.35 -7.73
N GLN A 91 4.90 11.28 -8.27
CA GLN A 91 5.35 12.08 -9.42
C GLN A 91 5.23 11.35 -10.76
N ASN A 92 4.70 10.13 -10.78
CA ASN A 92 4.69 9.30 -11.96
C ASN A 92 3.25 9.17 -12.46
N SER A 93 2.99 9.53 -13.72
CA SER A 93 1.78 9.39 -14.56
C SER A 93 0.39 9.30 -13.89
N VAL A 94 -0.59 9.96 -14.51
CA VAL A 94 -2.01 9.88 -14.12
C VAL A 94 -2.51 8.42 -14.03
N ASP A 95 -2.00 7.52 -14.88
CA ASP A 95 -2.22 6.08 -14.83
C ASP A 95 -1.78 5.41 -13.51
N GLU A 96 -0.60 5.73 -12.99
CA GLU A 96 -0.12 5.14 -11.73
C GLU A 96 -0.95 5.64 -10.55
N LEU A 97 -1.30 6.92 -10.58
CA LEU A 97 -2.19 7.52 -9.58
C LEU A 97 -3.54 6.81 -9.55
N PHE A 98 -4.15 6.62 -10.72
CA PHE A 98 -5.39 5.87 -10.86
C PHE A 98 -5.28 4.48 -10.23
N ARG A 99 -4.20 3.74 -10.48
CA ARG A 99 -4.05 2.36 -9.98
C ARG A 99 -4.02 2.30 -8.45
N LEU A 100 -3.39 3.27 -7.80
CA LEU A 100 -3.36 3.37 -6.34
C LEU A 100 -4.72 3.77 -5.78
N LEU A 101 -5.39 4.75 -6.40
CA LEU A 101 -6.73 5.19 -6.01
C LEU A 101 -7.78 4.09 -6.21
N ASN A 102 -7.76 3.40 -7.35
CA ASN A 102 -8.60 2.24 -7.63
C ASN A 102 -8.33 1.08 -6.66
N PHE A 103 -7.09 0.90 -6.20
CA PHE A 103 -6.81 -0.09 -5.16
C PHE A 103 -7.39 0.31 -3.81
N LEU A 104 -7.32 1.58 -3.44
CA LEU A 104 -7.88 2.10 -2.19
C LEU A 104 -9.41 2.09 -2.19
N GLU A 105 -10.02 2.61 -3.25
CA GLU A 105 -11.45 2.93 -3.40
C GLU A 105 -11.94 2.48 -4.80
N PRO A 106 -12.04 1.17 -5.08
CA PRO A 106 -12.41 0.67 -6.40
C PRO A 106 -13.81 1.11 -6.86
N SER A 107 -14.73 1.34 -5.92
CA SER A 107 -16.07 1.87 -6.18
C SER A 107 -16.07 3.32 -6.64
N GLN A 108 -15.17 4.15 -6.09
CA GLN A 108 -15.04 5.56 -6.48
C GLN A 108 -14.26 5.72 -7.78
N PHE A 109 -13.28 4.85 -8.02
CA PHE A 109 -12.42 4.91 -9.20
C PHE A 109 -12.51 3.64 -10.06
N PRO A 110 -13.66 3.33 -10.70
CA PRO A 110 -13.90 2.03 -11.34
C PRO A 110 -13.20 1.85 -12.69
N SER A 111 -12.87 2.93 -13.39
CA SER A 111 -12.32 2.88 -14.76
C SER A 111 -11.21 3.89 -14.99
N LEU A 112 -10.09 3.41 -15.55
CA LEU A 112 -8.97 4.24 -15.95
C LEU A 112 -9.40 5.25 -17.02
N GLN A 113 -10.27 4.85 -17.96
CA GLN A 113 -10.71 5.73 -19.04
C GLN A 113 -11.50 6.93 -18.51
N LEU A 114 -12.40 6.70 -17.55
CA LEU A 114 -13.15 7.78 -16.89
C LEU A 114 -12.21 8.68 -16.11
N PHE A 115 -11.25 8.09 -15.40
CA PHE A 115 -10.25 8.85 -14.66
C PHE A 115 -9.37 9.72 -15.56
N LEU A 116 -8.93 9.21 -16.72
CA LEU A 116 -8.16 9.97 -17.70
C LEU A 116 -9.00 11.05 -18.40
N GLN A 117 -10.30 10.84 -18.61
CA GLN A 117 -11.17 11.91 -19.11
C GLN A 117 -11.30 13.06 -18.11
N GLN A 118 -11.33 12.76 -16.81
CA GLN A 118 -11.46 13.76 -15.77
C GLN A 118 -10.12 14.41 -15.37
N PHE A 119 -9.02 13.65 -15.33
CA PHE A 119 -7.72 14.08 -14.78
C PHE A 119 -6.52 13.86 -15.71
N GLY A 120 -6.72 13.32 -16.93
CA GLY A 120 -5.62 12.91 -17.82
C GLY A 120 -4.76 14.06 -18.34
N ASP A 121 -5.37 15.22 -18.55
CA ASP A 121 -4.70 16.38 -19.14
C ASP A 121 -4.32 17.46 -18.11
N LEU A 122 -4.83 17.39 -16.87
CA LEU A 122 -4.62 18.37 -15.78
C LEU A 122 -4.57 19.84 -16.26
N LYS A 123 -5.47 20.20 -17.19
CA LYS A 123 -5.42 21.48 -17.91
C LYS A 123 -5.98 22.66 -17.11
N THR A 124 -6.75 22.39 -16.08
CA THR A 124 -7.43 23.41 -15.27
C THR A 124 -6.96 23.34 -13.82
N GLU A 125 -6.84 24.51 -13.17
CA GLU A 125 -6.50 24.59 -11.74
C GLU A 125 -7.51 23.82 -10.88
N GLU A 126 -8.79 23.82 -11.26
CA GLU A 126 -9.87 23.11 -10.57
C GLU A 126 -9.66 21.58 -10.56
N GLN A 127 -9.27 20.98 -11.69
CA GLN A 127 -8.93 19.55 -11.76
C GLN A 127 -7.71 19.19 -10.89
N VAL A 128 -6.74 20.10 -10.79
CA VAL A 128 -5.56 19.91 -9.93
C VAL A 128 -5.96 20.01 -8.46
N GLU A 129 -6.86 20.93 -8.11
CA GLU A 129 -7.33 21.14 -6.74
C GLU A 129 -8.22 19.98 -6.25
N GLU A 130 -9.11 19.47 -7.09
CA GLU A 130 -9.89 18.25 -6.81
C GLU A 130 -8.96 17.05 -6.55
N LEU A 131 -7.99 16.84 -7.44
CA LEU A 131 -7.05 15.73 -7.31
C LEU A 131 -6.16 15.88 -6.06
N GLN A 132 -5.73 17.10 -5.74
CA GLN A 132 -4.98 17.38 -4.52
C GLN A 132 -5.80 17.10 -3.27
N THR A 133 -7.11 17.39 -3.27
CA THR A 133 -8.01 17.11 -2.15
C THR A 133 -8.14 15.61 -1.90
N VAL A 134 -8.17 14.80 -2.95
CA VAL A 134 -8.19 13.33 -2.85
C VAL A 134 -6.87 12.79 -2.27
N LEU A 135 -5.73 13.38 -2.65
CA LEU A 135 -4.40 12.90 -2.23
C LEU A 135 -3.91 13.45 -0.90
N ARG A 136 -4.38 14.64 -0.49
CA ARG A 136 -4.06 15.25 0.80
C ARG A 136 -5.23 15.04 1.75
N LYS A 137 -5.12 14.05 2.64
CA LYS A 137 -5.73 14.22 3.96
C LYS A 137 -4.95 15.33 4.70
N PRO A 138 -5.62 16.36 5.25
CA PRO A 138 -4.97 17.54 5.80
C PRO A 138 -3.93 17.15 6.87
N LYS A 139 -2.74 17.72 6.71
CA LYS A 139 -1.56 17.61 7.60
C LYS A 139 -1.74 18.28 8.96
N GLU A 140 -2.97 18.55 9.41
CA GLU A 140 -3.17 19.27 10.66
C GLU A 140 -2.79 18.44 11.90
N ASP A 141 -2.72 17.11 11.77
CA ASP A 141 -2.31 16.20 12.86
C ASP A 141 -0.88 15.66 12.76
N VAL A 142 -0.07 16.07 11.77
CA VAL A 142 1.32 15.58 11.61
C VAL A 142 2.32 16.66 12.03
N GLU A 143 2.50 16.74 13.35
CA GLU A 143 3.66 17.22 14.10
C GLU A 143 4.29 18.59 13.72
N LYS A 144 4.05 19.57 14.61
CA LYS A 144 4.76 20.86 14.68
C LYS A 144 6.22 20.76 15.18
N SER A 145 6.85 19.58 15.15
CA SER A 145 8.18 19.32 15.72
C SER A 145 9.30 19.12 14.69
N LEU A 146 8.98 19.03 13.39
CA LEU A 146 10.00 18.81 12.35
C LEU A 146 10.74 20.10 12.00
N ALA A 147 12.07 20.07 12.15
CA ALA A 147 12.96 21.12 11.69
C ALA A 147 12.79 21.33 10.16
N PRO A 148 12.85 22.59 9.67
CA PRO A 148 12.62 22.88 8.26
C PRO A 148 13.64 22.16 7.38
N LYS A 149 13.14 21.50 6.32
CA LYS A 149 13.97 20.82 5.31
C LYS A 149 14.84 21.86 4.59
N LYS A 150 16.16 21.69 4.63
CA LYS A 150 17.12 22.47 3.82
C LYS A 150 17.44 21.69 2.55
N GLU A 151 17.17 22.29 1.40
CA GLU A 151 17.62 21.77 0.10
C GLU A 151 18.71 22.70 -0.45
N THR A 152 19.85 22.12 -0.83
CA THR A 152 20.97 22.82 -1.45
C THR A 152 21.19 22.23 -2.83
N ILE A 153 21.01 23.04 -3.87
CA ILE A 153 21.32 22.68 -5.25
C ILE A 153 22.79 23.03 -5.49
N ILE A 154 23.60 22.05 -5.88
CA ILE A 154 25.00 22.26 -6.25
C ILE A 154 25.09 22.10 -7.77
N GLU A 155 25.22 23.22 -8.47
CA GLU A 155 25.52 23.22 -9.90
C GLU A 155 27.00 22.91 -10.11
N VAL A 156 27.31 21.85 -10.85
CA VAL A 156 28.68 21.47 -11.21
C VAL A 156 28.90 21.86 -12.67
N ASN A 157 29.71 22.90 -12.90
CA ASN A 157 30.19 23.24 -14.23
C ASN A 157 31.35 22.32 -14.61
N THR A 158 31.15 21.45 -15.60
CA THR A 158 32.27 20.80 -16.27
C THR A 158 32.93 21.80 -17.20
N TYR A 159 34.00 22.44 -16.75
CA TYR A 159 34.96 23.04 -17.67
C TYR A 159 35.67 21.90 -18.40
N LEU A 160 35.40 21.75 -19.70
CA LEU A 160 36.20 20.95 -20.61
C LEU A 160 37.61 21.57 -20.67
N LEU A 161 38.63 20.78 -20.34
CA LEU A 161 40.02 21.01 -20.72
C LEU A 161 40.24 20.59 -22.17
#